data_AF-A0AAE3V9G6-F1
#
_entry.id   AF-A0AAE3V9G6-F1
#
_cell.length_a   1.000
_cell.length_b   1.000
_cell.length_c   1.000
_cell.angle_alpha   90.00
_cell.angle_beta   90.00
_cell.angle_gamma   90.00
#
_symmetry.space_group_name_H-M   'P 1'
#
loop_
_entity.id
_entity.type
_entity.pdbx_description
1 polymer ?
#
loop_
_entity_poly.entity_id
_entity_poly.type
_entity_poly.pdbx_seq_one_letter_code
_entity_poly.pdbx_strand_id
1 'polypeptide(L)'
;MAEERKTVRELIEEGLRDTERLISQKQYNLSMIRSRQTLEYIVKSQCRRSNIPDGDLMVMIDELYRKGIISRDSCTSYHKIRILGNKAAHEGDNNAYNANNSYQLLSKEVYSYHSARPARSSSTSGRRPKRRRPRFELADLLKLLIPVLVIILVISIIRLFHPADSAKKMSSSAAETTLAEESSAPETSEAAPESVMIYTTTSALNVRSAPTTDGELLTTLPAGTVLDYVGAHSDQWAIINYNGGQAYVASQYISAAEVPADTTPTDNSAEAEPAV
;
A
#
# COMPACT_ATOMS: atom_id res chain seq x y z
N MET A 1 -4.93 4.86 45.88
CA MET A 1 -4.02 5.03 44.73
C MET A 1 -4.84 5.66 43.62
N ALA A 2 -4.53 6.92 43.24
CA ALA A 2 -5.24 7.57 42.15
C ALA A 2 -4.78 6.93 40.83
N GLU A 3 -5.71 6.31 40.11
CA GLU A 3 -5.47 5.74 38.80
C GLU A 3 -5.14 6.90 37.85
N GLU A 4 -3.88 6.99 37.42
CA GLU A 4 -3.40 8.03 36.52
C GLU A 4 -4.13 7.89 35.18
N ARG A 5 -5.09 8.78 34.91
CA ARG A 5 -5.88 8.75 33.68
C ARG A 5 -5.00 9.16 32.51
N LYS A 6 -4.51 8.18 31.76
CA LYS A 6 -3.74 8.40 30.52
C LYS A 6 -4.51 9.28 29.55
N THR A 7 -3.83 10.25 28.95
CA THR A 7 -4.43 11.09 27.92
C THR A 7 -4.62 10.30 26.62
N VAL A 8 -5.56 10.71 25.75
CA VAL A 8 -5.76 10.06 24.44
C VAL A 8 -4.48 10.08 23.61
N ARG A 9 -3.67 11.14 23.76
CA ARG A 9 -2.38 11.27 23.09
C ARG A 9 -1.40 10.19 23.56
N GLU A 10 -1.25 10.02 24.87
CA GLU A 10 -0.40 8.97 25.44
C GLU A 10 -0.83 7.58 25.01
N LEU A 11 -2.14 7.31 24.96
CA LEU A 11 -2.67 6.03 24.46
C LEU A 11 -2.32 5.77 23.00
N ILE A 12 -2.33 6.81 22.16
CA ILE A 12 -1.95 6.69 20.75
C ILE A 12 -0.45 6.41 20.61
N GLU A 13 0.40 7.14 21.35
CA GLU A 13 1.85 6.94 21.34
C GLU A 13 2.24 5.57 21.92
N GLU A 14 1.56 5.12 22.98
CA GLU A 14 1.71 3.79 23.56
C GLU A 14 1.29 2.69 22.57
N GLY A 15 0.14 2.85 21.92
CA GLY A 15 -0.34 1.92 20.91
C GLY A 15 0.62 1.75 19.73
N LEU A 16 1.26 2.85 19.29
CA LEU A 16 2.29 2.81 18.25
C LEU A 16 3.55 2.04 18.71
N ARG A 17 4.07 2.35 19.90
CA ARG A 17 5.23 1.65 20.48
C ARG A 17 4.96 0.16 20.70
N ASP A 18 3.76 -0.18 21.17
CA ASP A 18 3.34 -1.57 21.32
C ASP A 18 3.30 -2.28 19.97
N THR A 19 2.74 -1.64 18.95
CA THR A 19 2.69 -2.20 17.58
C THR A 19 4.09 -2.50 17.05
N GLU A 20 5.03 -1.56 17.23
CA GLU A 20 6.44 -1.74 16.85
C GLU A 20 7.11 -2.89 17.61
N ARG A 21 6.90 -2.96 18.93
CA ARG A 21 7.41 -4.06 19.76
C ARG A 21 6.90 -5.41 19.30
N LEU A 22 5.61 -5.50 18.97
CA LEU A 22 4.98 -6.73 18.49
C LEU A 22 5.57 -7.18 17.15
N ILE A 23 5.86 -6.24 16.24
CA ILE A 23 6.56 -6.54 14.98
C ILE A 23 7.96 -7.08 15.25
N SER A 24 8.72 -6.45 16.14
CA SER A 24 10.06 -6.92 16.53
C SER A 24 10.04 -8.31 17.17
N GLN A 25 8.94 -8.66 17.86
CA GLN A 25 8.70 -9.98 18.45
C GLN A 25 8.13 -11.01 17.47
N LYS A 26 7.98 -10.66 16.18
CA LYS A 26 7.33 -11.48 15.14
C LYS A 26 5.87 -11.85 15.44
N GLN A 27 5.20 -11.08 16.29
CA GLN A 27 3.78 -11.22 16.62
C GLN A 27 2.94 -10.36 15.65
N TYR A 28 2.93 -10.74 14.37
CA TYR A 28 2.36 -9.94 13.28
C TYR A 28 0.83 -9.80 13.36
N ASN A 29 0.13 -10.89 13.72
CA ASN A 29 -1.31 -10.86 13.93
C ASN A 29 -1.69 -9.83 15.02
N LEU A 30 -1.05 -9.93 16.18
CA LEU A 30 -1.33 -9.05 17.31
C LEU A 30 -0.94 -7.60 17.01
N SER A 31 0.13 -7.36 16.23
CA SER A 31 0.53 -6.01 15.83
C SER A 31 -0.53 -5.34 14.95
N MET A 32 -1.14 -6.06 14.00
CA MET A 32 -2.24 -5.54 13.17
C MET A 32 -3.50 -5.23 14.00
N ILE A 33 -3.85 -6.10 14.95
CA ILE A 33 -4.96 -5.86 15.89
C ILE A 33 -4.70 -4.60 16.71
N ARG A 34 -3.48 -4.47 17.27
CA ARG A 34 -3.07 -3.32 18.07
C ARG A 34 -3.05 -2.03 17.23
N SER A 35 -2.65 -2.13 15.97
CA SER A 35 -2.64 -1.02 15.02
C SER A 35 -4.06 -0.48 14.78
N ARG A 36 -5.04 -1.37 14.57
CA ARG A 36 -6.46 -1.00 14.45
C ARG A 36 -7.03 -0.38 15.72
N GLN A 37 -6.70 -0.90 16.90
CA GLN A 37 -7.10 -0.30 18.18
C GLN A 37 -6.55 1.13 18.33
N THR A 38 -5.30 1.33 17.93
CA THR A 38 -4.65 2.66 17.98
C THR A 38 -5.34 3.63 17.04
N LEU A 39 -5.69 3.18 15.84
CA LEU A 39 -6.50 3.95 14.88
C LEU A 39 -7.86 4.36 15.48
N GLU A 40 -8.53 3.47 16.20
CA GLU A 40 -9.81 3.82 16.85
C GLU A 40 -9.67 4.99 17.82
N TYR A 41 -8.58 5.06 18.59
CA TYR A 41 -8.33 6.19 19.48
C TYR A 41 -8.18 7.51 18.71
N ILE A 42 -7.45 7.49 17.59
CA ILE A 42 -7.28 8.65 16.69
C ILE A 42 -8.65 9.10 16.16
N VAL A 43 -9.41 8.18 15.57
CA VAL A 43 -10.72 8.46 14.96
C VAL A 43 -11.71 8.98 16.00
N LYS A 44 -11.89 8.27 17.13
CA LYS A 44 -12.80 8.69 18.21
C LYS A 44 -12.42 10.06 18.78
N SER A 45 -11.13 10.36 18.89
CA SER A 45 -10.66 11.68 19.31
C SER A 45 -11.11 12.79 18.34
N GLN A 46 -10.91 12.58 17.04
CA GLN A 46 -11.32 13.54 16.01
C GLN A 46 -12.85 13.68 15.92
N CYS A 47 -13.60 12.59 16.07
CA CYS A 47 -15.06 12.61 16.10
C CYS A 47 -15.60 13.44 17.27
N ARG A 48 -15.09 13.22 18.49
CA ARG A 48 -15.48 14.01 19.67
C ARG A 48 -15.19 15.50 19.48
N ARG A 49 -14.04 15.84 18.89
CA ARG A 49 -13.68 17.24 18.57
C ARG A 49 -14.58 17.87 17.51
N SER A 50 -15.16 17.06 16.63
CA SER A 50 -15.97 17.50 15.48
C SER A 50 -17.47 17.29 15.69
N ASN A 51 -17.87 16.92 16.91
CA ASN A 51 -19.25 16.58 17.29
C ASN A 51 -19.89 15.57 16.32
N ILE A 52 -19.15 14.52 15.97
CA ILE A 52 -19.63 13.37 15.20
C ILE A 52 -20.01 12.28 16.22
N PRO A 53 -21.20 11.67 16.13
CA PRO A 53 -21.61 10.62 17.05
C PRO A 53 -20.68 9.40 16.95
N ASP A 54 -20.42 8.77 18.09
CA ASP A 54 -19.68 7.50 18.15
C ASP A 54 -20.53 6.41 17.44
N GLY A 55 -19.87 5.57 16.64
CA GLY A 55 -20.53 4.53 15.84
C GLY A 55 -19.56 3.48 15.33
N ASP A 56 -19.93 2.79 14.24
CA ASP A 56 -19.01 1.88 13.56
C ASP A 56 -17.78 2.64 13.01
N LEU A 57 -16.62 1.99 13.06
CA LEU A 57 -15.34 2.61 12.69
C LEU A 57 -15.34 3.07 11.23
N MET A 58 -15.94 2.30 10.32
CA MET A 58 -16.03 2.66 8.90
C MET A 58 -16.82 3.96 8.73
N VAL A 59 -17.99 4.03 9.36
CA VAL A 59 -18.89 5.20 9.29
C VAL A 59 -18.22 6.44 9.87
N MET A 60 -17.53 6.31 11.01
CA MET A 60 -16.81 7.43 11.61
C MET A 60 -15.69 7.96 10.69
N ILE A 61 -14.93 7.08 10.03
CA ILE A 61 -13.88 7.47 9.07
C ILE A 61 -14.49 8.24 7.89
N ASP A 62 -15.60 7.75 7.34
CA ASP A 62 -16.26 8.36 6.19
C ASP A 62 -16.88 9.72 6.54
N GLU A 63 -17.47 9.87 7.73
CA GLU A 63 -17.97 11.16 8.22
C GLU A 63 -16.84 12.18 8.42
N LEU A 64 -15.70 11.76 8.99
CA LEU A 64 -14.52 12.62 9.14
C LEU A 64 -14.02 13.11 7.77
N TYR A 65 -14.00 12.24 6.76
CA TYR A 65 -13.62 12.61 5.40
C TYR A 65 -14.65 13.56 4.77
N ARG A 66 -15.95 13.25 4.89
CA ARG A 66 -17.05 14.05 4.33
C ARG A 66 -17.07 15.47 4.90
N LYS A 67 -16.80 15.62 6.21
CA LYS A 67 -16.68 16.92 6.88
C LYS A 67 -15.34 17.64 6.62
N GLY A 68 -14.41 16.99 5.92
CA GLY A 68 -13.10 17.57 5.60
C GLY A 68 -12.16 17.70 6.80
N ILE A 69 -12.39 16.91 7.86
CA ILE A 69 -11.54 16.87 9.06
C ILE A 69 -10.25 16.11 8.75
N ILE A 70 -10.35 15.04 7.96
CA ILE A 70 -9.21 14.26 7.47
C ILE A 70 -9.05 14.39 5.96
N SER A 71 -7.82 14.19 5.49
CA SER A 71 -7.51 14.18 4.06
C SER A 71 -8.00 12.88 3.39
N ARG A 72 -8.04 12.86 2.05
CA ARG A 72 -8.32 11.62 1.29
C ARG A 72 -7.25 10.55 1.55
N ASP A 73 -5.99 10.97 1.68
CA ASP A 73 -4.88 10.06 1.94
C ASP A 73 -5.02 9.42 3.32
N SER A 74 -5.36 10.21 4.35
CA SER A 74 -5.63 9.72 5.70
C SER A 74 -6.82 8.77 5.73
N CYS A 75 -7.91 9.10 5.04
CA CYS A 75 -9.07 8.20 4.90
C CYS A 75 -8.67 6.84 4.30
N THR A 76 -7.82 6.85 3.26
CA THR A 76 -7.30 5.63 2.64
C THR A 76 -6.43 4.84 3.61
N SER A 77 -5.50 5.49 4.32
CA SER A 77 -4.69 4.85 5.36
C SER A 77 -5.56 4.22 6.44
N TYR A 78 -6.59 4.93 6.91
CA TYR A 78 -7.49 4.47 7.98
C TYR A 78 -8.25 3.21 7.55
N HIS A 79 -8.82 3.21 6.35
CA HIS A 79 -9.51 2.03 5.81
C HIS A 79 -8.57 0.83 5.65
N LYS A 80 -7.34 1.06 5.18
CA LYS A 80 -6.34 -0.03 5.08
C LYS A 80 -5.99 -0.64 6.44
N ILE A 81 -5.67 0.18 7.44
CA ILE A 81 -5.37 -0.30 8.80
C ILE A 81 -6.57 -1.06 9.39
N ARG A 82 -7.80 -0.52 9.19
CA ARG A 82 -9.04 -1.19 9.63
C ARG A 82 -9.18 -2.58 9.02
N ILE A 83 -8.98 -2.71 7.72
CA ILE A 83 -9.11 -3.98 6.99
C ILE A 83 -8.05 -4.98 7.47
N LEU A 84 -6.78 -4.57 7.56
CA LEU A 84 -5.70 -5.45 8.04
C LEU A 84 -5.92 -5.92 9.47
N GLY A 85 -6.38 -5.03 10.36
CA GLY A 85 -6.69 -5.40 11.74
C GLY A 85 -7.92 -6.29 11.88
N ASN A 86 -8.97 -6.09 11.08
CA ASN A 86 -10.13 -6.99 11.04
C ASN A 86 -9.70 -8.39 10.57
N LYS A 87 -8.89 -8.43 9.51
CA LYS A 87 -8.35 -9.67 8.96
C LYS A 87 -7.53 -10.43 10.00
N ALA A 88 -6.66 -9.73 10.73
CA ALA A 88 -5.92 -10.33 11.83
C ALA A 88 -6.84 -10.84 12.95
N ALA A 89 -7.83 -10.05 13.38
CA ALA A 89 -8.71 -10.40 14.49
C ALA A 89 -9.65 -11.57 14.20
N HIS A 90 -10.13 -11.71 12.97
CA HIS A 90 -11.18 -12.66 12.60
C HIS A 90 -10.66 -13.84 11.77
N GLU A 91 -9.70 -13.61 10.88
CA GLU A 91 -9.14 -14.65 10.01
C GLU A 91 -7.80 -15.20 10.54
N GLY A 92 -7.24 -14.60 11.59
CA GLY A 92 -5.96 -15.01 12.14
C GLY A 92 -4.76 -14.66 11.25
N ASP A 93 -4.89 -13.68 10.34
CA ASP A 93 -3.80 -13.28 9.44
C ASP A 93 -2.54 -12.90 10.25
N ASN A 94 -1.43 -13.58 9.96
CA ASN A 94 -0.14 -13.39 10.61
C ASN A 94 0.97 -13.03 9.61
N ASN A 95 0.60 -12.47 8.45
CA ASN A 95 1.56 -12.07 7.43
C ASN A 95 2.41 -10.85 7.87
N ALA A 96 3.74 -11.00 7.82
CA ALA A 96 4.70 -9.95 8.15
C ALA A 96 4.59 -8.71 7.25
N TYR A 97 4.34 -8.90 5.94
CA TYR A 97 4.14 -7.80 5.00
C TYR A 97 2.94 -6.94 5.42
N ASN A 98 1.82 -7.58 5.75
CA ASN A 98 0.60 -6.90 6.19
C ASN A 98 0.81 -6.14 7.50
N ALA A 99 1.50 -6.75 8.46
CA ALA A 99 1.86 -6.10 9.72
C ALA A 99 2.76 -4.88 9.53
N ASN A 100 3.81 -4.99 8.71
CA ASN A 100 4.71 -3.88 8.41
C ASN A 100 3.98 -2.73 7.68
N ASN A 101 3.09 -3.05 6.73
CA ASN A 101 2.24 -2.05 6.08
C ASN A 101 1.31 -1.35 7.08
N SER A 102 0.63 -2.10 7.96
CA SER A 102 -0.24 -1.52 8.98
C SER A 102 0.52 -0.58 9.90
N TYR A 103 1.74 -0.95 10.30
CA TYR A 103 2.60 -0.11 11.14
C TYR A 103 3.06 1.16 10.43
N GLN A 104 3.51 1.07 9.18
CA GLN A 104 3.94 2.25 8.40
C GLN A 104 2.79 3.24 8.18
N LEU A 105 1.59 2.73 7.89
CA LEU A 105 0.41 3.58 7.76
C LEU A 105 0.05 4.21 9.10
N LEU A 106 0.06 3.44 10.18
CA LEU A 106 -0.25 3.96 11.52
C LEU A 106 0.75 5.03 11.94
N SER A 107 2.06 4.80 11.80
CA SER A 107 3.10 5.75 12.19
C SER A 107 2.96 7.08 11.46
N LYS A 108 2.68 7.03 10.15
CA LYS A 108 2.36 8.21 9.32
C LYS A 108 1.15 8.97 9.87
N GLU A 109 0.05 8.27 10.14
CA GLU A 109 -1.18 8.91 10.60
C GLU A 109 -1.07 9.46 12.02
N VAL A 110 -0.31 8.80 12.90
CA VAL A 110 0.03 9.32 14.22
C VAL A 110 0.82 10.62 14.09
N TYR A 111 1.80 10.69 13.19
CA TYR A 111 2.53 11.93 12.90
C TYR A 111 1.62 13.05 12.37
N SER A 112 0.73 12.73 11.42
CA SER A 112 -0.25 13.68 10.89
C SER A 112 -1.24 14.17 11.96
N TYR A 113 -1.66 13.29 12.87
CA TYR A 113 -2.55 13.63 13.98
C TYR A 113 -1.93 14.64 14.95
N HIS A 114 -0.65 14.47 15.28
CA HIS A 114 0.09 15.37 16.17
C HIS A 114 0.42 16.72 15.52
N SER A 115 0.71 16.71 14.22
CA SER A 115 1.04 17.92 13.46
C SER A 115 -0.19 18.76 13.11
N ALA A 116 -1.38 18.16 13.05
CA ALA A 116 -2.66 18.84 12.90
C ALA A 116 -3.04 19.63 14.16
N ARG A 117 -2.40 20.79 14.37
CA ARG A 117 -2.77 21.75 15.42
C ARG A 117 -4.27 22.07 15.32
N PRO A 118 -4.99 22.21 16.45
CA PRO A 118 -6.34 22.74 16.40
C PRO A 118 -6.29 24.15 15.79
N ALA A 119 -6.80 24.30 14.58
CA ALA A 119 -7.09 25.61 14.04
C ALA A 119 -8.08 26.27 15.01
N ARG A 120 -7.65 27.33 15.70
CA ARG A 120 -8.58 28.24 16.35
C ARG A 120 -9.59 28.65 15.29
N SER A 121 -10.87 28.36 15.53
CA SER A 121 -11.96 28.70 14.66
C SER A 121 -12.05 30.22 14.48
N SER A 122 -11.38 30.77 13.47
CA SER A 122 -11.80 32.03 12.87
C SER A 122 -12.89 31.70 11.86
N SER A 123 -14.13 31.84 12.31
CA SER A 123 -15.31 31.90 11.45
C SER A 123 -15.20 33.10 10.52
N THR A 124 -14.61 32.90 9.35
CA THR A 124 -14.91 33.73 8.19
C THR A 124 -15.27 32.82 7.04
N SER A 125 -16.55 32.86 6.67
CA SER A 125 -17.05 32.50 5.36
C SER A 125 -16.21 33.21 4.30
N GLY A 126 -15.12 32.56 3.89
CA GLY A 126 -14.23 32.99 2.84
C GLY A 126 -14.38 32.02 1.70
N ARG A 127 -14.98 32.48 0.61
CA ARG A 127 -14.90 31.86 -0.72
C ARG A 127 -13.54 31.17 -0.89
N ARG A 128 -13.56 29.85 -1.07
CA ARG A 128 -12.40 29.10 -1.59
C ARG A 128 -11.81 29.87 -2.77
N PRO A 129 -10.52 30.26 -2.77
CA PRO A 129 -9.93 30.73 -4.00
C PRO A 129 -9.89 29.51 -4.93
N LYS A 130 -10.60 29.65 -6.05
CA LYS A 130 -10.50 28.74 -7.19
C LYS A 130 -9.01 28.65 -7.51
N ARG A 131 -8.41 27.48 -7.31
CA ARG A 131 -7.04 27.17 -7.73
C ARG A 131 -6.92 27.64 -9.18
N ARG A 132 -6.33 28.81 -9.40
CA ARG A 132 -5.86 29.20 -10.72
C ARG A 132 -4.80 28.18 -11.03
N ARG A 133 -5.05 27.37 -12.06
CA ARG A 133 -3.99 26.59 -12.71
C ARG A 133 -2.81 27.54 -12.89
N PRO A 134 -1.56 27.15 -12.56
CA PRO A 134 -0.43 27.97 -12.96
C PRO A 134 -0.55 28.11 -14.48
N ARG A 135 -0.75 29.35 -14.94
CA ARG A 135 -0.44 29.67 -16.32
C ARG A 135 1.07 29.47 -16.40
N PHE A 136 1.49 28.34 -16.94
CA PHE A 136 2.87 28.14 -17.33
C PHE A 136 3.17 29.22 -18.36
N GLU A 137 3.93 30.23 -17.96
CA GLU A 137 4.54 31.12 -18.92
C GLU A 137 5.59 30.33 -19.69
N LEU A 138 5.51 30.38 -21.02
CA LEU A 138 6.47 29.75 -21.94
C LEU A 138 7.92 30.20 -21.66
N ALA A 139 8.11 31.32 -20.95
CA ALA A 139 9.40 31.85 -20.53
C ALA A 139 10.14 30.96 -19.53
N ASP A 140 9.45 30.21 -18.66
CA ASP A 140 10.10 29.30 -17.68
C ASP A 140 10.34 27.90 -18.26
N LEU A 141 9.54 27.48 -19.25
CA LEU A 141 9.83 26.27 -20.03
C LEU A 141 11.09 26.45 -20.88
N LEU A 142 11.31 27.65 -21.43
CA LEU A 142 12.51 27.97 -22.20
C LEU A 142 13.79 27.91 -21.33
N LYS A 143 13.72 28.28 -20.05
CA LYS A 143 14.85 28.20 -19.11
C LYS A 143 15.22 26.78 -18.69
N LEU A 144 14.28 25.83 -18.72
CA LEU A 144 14.59 24.41 -18.51
C LEU A 144 15.07 23.72 -19.80
N LEU A 145 14.64 24.20 -20.97
CA LEU A 145 14.96 23.61 -22.27
C LEU A 145 16.38 23.99 -22.74
N ILE A 146 16.85 25.20 -22.46
CA ILE A 146 18.21 25.66 -22.78
C ILE A 146 19.31 24.75 -22.19
N PRO A 147 19.33 24.42 -20.88
CA PRO A 147 20.36 23.54 -20.33
C PRO A 147 20.25 22.10 -20.86
N VAL A 148 19.03 21.59 -21.11
CA VAL A 148 18.82 20.25 -21.67
C VAL A 148 19.32 20.16 -23.12
N LEU A 149 19.09 21.20 -23.93
CA LEU A 149 19.54 21.25 -25.33
C LEU A 149 21.06 21.40 -25.42
N VAL A 150 21.69 22.13 -24.49
CA VAL A 150 23.16 22.19 -24.35
C VAL A 150 23.73 20.83 -23.96
N ILE A 151 23.09 20.10 -23.04
CA ILE A 151 23.53 18.74 -22.65
C ILE A 151 23.42 17.75 -23.82
N ILE A 152 22.33 17.80 -24.61
CA ILE A 152 22.17 16.96 -25.80
C ILE A 152 23.21 17.30 -26.88
N LEU A 153 23.53 18.59 -27.06
CA LEU A 153 24.57 19.04 -27.98
C LEU A 153 25.96 18.53 -27.55
N VAL A 154 26.29 18.60 -26.25
CA VAL A 154 27.54 18.09 -25.68
C VAL A 154 27.66 16.57 -25.87
N ILE A 155 26.60 15.81 -25.59
CA ILE A 155 26.57 14.36 -25.82
C ILE A 155 26.75 14.03 -27.32
N SER A 156 26.16 14.82 -28.20
CA SER A 156 26.29 14.64 -29.66
C SER A 156 27.72 14.92 -30.14
N ILE A 157 28.41 15.92 -29.57
CA ILE A 157 29.83 16.19 -29.86
C ILE A 157 30.72 15.05 -29.34
N ILE A 158 30.44 14.50 -28.15
CA ILE A 158 31.17 13.35 -27.59
C ILE A 158 30.98 12.09 -28.46
N ARG A 159 29.78 11.90 -29.03
CA ARG A 159 29.48 10.82 -29.99
C ARG A 159 30.10 11.06 -31.38
N LEU A 160 30.42 12.30 -31.74
CA LEU A 160 31.02 12.66 -33.04
C LEU A 160 32.56 12.58 -33.01
N PHE A 161 33.18 12.57 -31.82
CA PHE A 161 34.64 12.48 -31.64
C PHE A 161 35.16 11.11 -31.20
N HIS A 162 34.30 10.08 -31.15
CA HIS A 162 34.74 8.70 -30.96
C HIS A 162 34.61 7.90 -32.27
N PRO A 163 35.68 7.81 -33.09
CA PRO A 163 35.73 6.83 -34.16
C PRO A 163 35.85 5.43 -33.56
N ALA A 164 35.05 4.51 -34.08
CA ALA A 164 35.10 3.09 -33.77
C ALA A 164 36.45 2.50 -34.23
N ASP A 165 37.06 1.63 -33.42
CA ASP A 165 37.35 0.25 -33.85
C ASP A 165 38.03 -0.61 -32.75
N SER A 166 37.61 -1.89 -32.77
CA SER A 166 38.38 -3.11 -32.49
C SER A 166 38.75 -3.56 -31.05
N ALA A 167 38.13 -4.69 -30.69
CA ALA A 167 38.74 -5.96 -30.27
C ALA A 167 39.47 -6.11 -28.91
N LYS A 168 39.09 -7.23 -28.24
CA LYS A 168 39.92 -8.17 -27.44
C LYS A 168 39.88 -8.08 -25.90
N LYS A 169 39.16 -9.06 -25.33
CA LYS A 169 39.52 -10.08 -24.32
C LYS A 169 40.47 -9.75 -23.13
N MET A 170 40.13 -10.41 -21.99
CA MET A 170 40.86 -10.62 -20.73
C MET A 170 40.88 -9.40 -19.80
N SER A 171 40.19 -9.45 -18.65
CA SER A 171 40.54 -10.20 -17.43
C SER A 171 41.38 -9.37 -16.47
N SER A 172 41.00 -9.52 -15.20
CA SER A 172 41.89 -9.57 -14.05
C SER A 172 42.33 -8.24 -13.42
N SER A 173 41.90 -8.15 -12.14
CA SER A 173 42.72 -7.83 -10.97
C SER A 173 43.03 -6.35 -10.79
N ALA A 174 42.42 -5.70 -9.81
CA ALA A 174 42.78 -5.78 -8.39
C ALA A 174 44.23 -5.34 -8.16
N ALA A 175 44.41 -4.24 -7.43
CA ALA A 175 44.79 -4.31 -6.02
C ALA A 175 44.73 -2.88 -5.42
N GLU A 176 44.04 -2.61 -4.31
CA GLU A 176 44.41 -2.98 -2.91
C GLU A 176 45.49 -1.98 -2.40
N THR A 177 45.66 -1.58 -1.14
CA THR A 177 45.51 -2.19 0.20
C THR A 177 45.74 -1.01 1.18
N THR A 178 45.20 -0.93 2.40
CA THR A 178 45.71 -1.57 3.63
C THR A 178 44.65 -1.47 4.75
N LEU A 179 44.10 -2.59 5.25
CA LEU A 179 44.62 -3.57 6.24
C LEU A 179 44.51 -3.03 7.69
N ALA A 180 43.99 -3.74 8.70
CA ALA A 180 43.58 -5.14 8.90
C ALA A 180 42.68 -5.20 10.18
N GLU A 181 41.56 -5.94 10.25
CA GLU A 181 41.40 -7.39 10.62
C GLU A 181 41.10 -7.53 12.15
N GLU A 182 40.14 -8.31 12.65
CA GLU A 182 39.95 -9.77 12.48
C GLU A 182 38.57 -10.26 13.00
N SER A 183 38.11 -11.39 12.43
CA SER A 183 37.49 -12.54 13.13
C SER A 183 35.99 -12.85 12.98
N SER A 184 35.74 -13.78 12.02
CA SER A 184 35.06 -15.09 12.21
C SER A 184 33.71 -15.35 11.50
N ALA A 185 33.84 -16.00 10.33
CA ALA A 185 33.11 -17.18 9.81
C ALA A 185 31.60 -17.12 9.42
N PRO A 186 31.18 -17.94 8.42
CA PRO A 186 30.12 -17.60 7.48
C PRO A 186 28.80 -18.35 7.74
N GLU A 187 27.66 -17.73 7.47
CA GLU A 187 26.43 -18.47 7.18
C GLU A 187 25.85 -18.06 5.82
N THR A 188 26.10 -18.95 4.87
CA THR A 188 25.23 -19.36 3.76
C THR A 188 23.80 -18.85 3.91
N SER A 189 23.50 -17.74 3.23
CA SER A 189 22.14 -17.27 2.99
C SER A 189 21.49 -18.17 1.93
N GLU A 190 20.90 -19.26 2.39
CA GLU A 190 19.99 -20.06 1.59
C GLU A 190 18.70 -19.27 1.35
N ALA A 191 18.55 -18.76 0.13
CA ALA A 191 17.34 -18.10 -0.33
C ALA A 191 16.21 -19.12 -0.39
N ALA A 192 15.32 -19.09 0.60
CA ALA A 192 14.05 -19.82 0.58
C ALA A 192 13.13 -19.23 -0.50
N PRO A 193 12.41 -20.06 -1.28
CA PRO A 193 11.63 -19.60 -2.42
C PRO A 193 10.46 -18.72 -1.95
N GLU A 194 10.37 -17.50 -2.49
CA GLU A 194 9.22 -16.61 -2.30
C GLU A 194 7.97 -17.33 -2.84
N SER A 195 6.93 -17.51 -2.02
CA SER A 195 5.66 -18.05 -2.49
C SER A 195 4.78 -16.93 -3.05
N VAL A 196 4.15 -17.17 -4.19
CA VAL A 196 3.23 -16.23 -4.86
C VAL A 196 1.81 -16.69 -4.59
N MET A 197 0.97 -15.77 -4.09
CA MET A 197 -0.46 -16.01 -3.91
C MET A 197 -1.20 -15.80 -5.23
N ILE A 198 -1.81 -16.86 -5.74
CA ILE A 198 -2.66 -16.83 -6.93
C ILE A 198 -4.12 -16.80 -6.49
N TYR A 199 -4.87 -15.82 -6.96
CA TYR A 199 -6.31 -15.71 -6.70
C TYR A 199 -7.08 -16.18 -7.94
N THR A 200 -8.00 -17.12 -7.77
CA THR A 200 -8.82 -17.67 -8.87
C THR A 200 -10.30 -17.61 -8.55
N THR A 201 -11.14 -17.47 -9.58
CA THR A 201 -12.60 -17.55 -9.41
C THR A 201 -13.04 -19.00 -9.20
N THR A 202 -13.93 -19.26 -8.24
CA THR A 202 -14.49 -20.61 -8.00
C THR A 202 -15.74 -20.89 -8.83
N SER A 203 -16.42 -19.83 -9.28
CA SER A 203 -17.62 -19.87 -10.12
C SER A 203 -17.61 -18.71 -11.12
N ALA A 204 -18.64 -18.64 -11.98
CA ALA A 204 -18.88 -17.43 -12.76
C ALA A 204 -19.04 -16.23 -11.82
N LEU A 205 -18.20 -15.20 -11.99
CA LEU A 205 -18.06 -14.08 -11.06
C LEU A 205 -18.23 -12.74 -11.77
N ASN A 206 -19.21 -11.98 -11.34
CA ASN A 206 -19.49 -10.65 -11.85
C ASN A 206 -18.48 -9.63 -11.33
N VAL A 207 -17.89 -8.87 -12.25
CA VAL A 207 -17.00 -7.74 -11.98
C VAL A 207 -17.80 -6.45 -12.11
N ARG A 208 -17.77 -5.62 -11.07
CA ARG A 208 -18.60 -4.41 -10.95
C ARG A 208 -17.77 -3.15 -10.74
N SER A 209 -18.34 -2.01 -11.12
CA SER A 209 -17.70 -0.70 -10.93
C SER A 209 -17.76 -0.18 -9.48
N ALA A 210 -18.67 -0.71 -8.66
CA ALA A 210 -18.83 -0.37 -7.25
C ALA A 210 -19.02 -1.64 -6.40
N PRO A 211 -18.67 -1.61 -5.10
CA PRO A 211 -18.81 -2.74 -4.18
C PRO A 211 -20.27 -2.91 -3.71
N THR A 212 -21.20 -2.97 -4.66
CA THR A 212 -22.63 -3.15 -4.41
C THR A 212 -23.24 -4.04 -5.49
N THR A 213 -24.35 -4.72 -5.18
CA THR A 213 -25.10 -5.52 -6.17
C THR A 213 -25.77 -4.67 -7.25
N ASP A 214 -25.97 -3.39 -6.97
CA ASP A 214 -26.53 -2.40 -7.89
C ASP A 214 -25.45 -1.67 -8.71
N GLY A 215 -24.17 -1.95 -8.43
CA GLY A 215 -23.05 -1.39 -9.20
C GLY A 215 -23.09 -1.87 -10.65
N GLU A 216 -22.64 -1.03 -11.57
CA GLU A 216 -22.62 -1.35 -13.00
C GLU A 216 -21.80 -2.63 -13.25
N LEU A 217 -22.38 -3.56 -14.02
CA LEU A 217 -21.72 -4.80 -14.40
C LEU A 217 -20.74 -4.51 -15.54
N LEU A 218 -19.45 -4.60 -15.24
CA LEU A 218 -18.38 -4.40 -16.23
C LEU A 218 -18.18 -5.65 -17.07
N THR A 219 -18.16 -6.82 -16.43
CA THR A 219 -18.04 -8.12 -17.10
C THR A 219 -18.43 -9.26 -16.15
N THR A 220 -18.46 -10.48 -16.67
CA THR A 220 -18.57 -11.73 -15.90
C THR A 220 -17.39 -12.63 -16.28
N LEU A 221 -16.58 -12.99 -15.29
CA LEU A 221 -15.46 -13.90 -15.45
C LEU A 221 -15.92 -15.35 -15.26
N PRO A 222 -15.50 -16.31 -16.10
CA PRO A 222 -15.80 -17.72 -15.88
C PRO A 222 -15.07 -18.27 -14.64
N ALA A 223 -15.48 -19.44 -14.15
CA ALA A 223 -14.78 -20.16 -13.10
C ALA A 223 -13.35 -20.52 -13.54
N GLY A 224 -12.39 -20.52 -12.62
CA GLY A 224 -10.98 -20.80 -12.87
C GLY A 224 -10.17 -19.63 -13.41
N THR A 225 -10.76 -18.43 -13.51
CA THR A 225 -10.05 -17.23 -13.99
C THR A 225 -9.10 -16.71 -12.92
N VAL A 226 -7.82 -16.54 -13.28
CA VAL A 226 -6.83 -15.90 -12.41
C VAL A 226 -7.10 -14.40 -12.33
N LEU A 227 -7.09 -13.85 -11.12
CA LEU A 227 -7.39 -12.45 -10.82
C LEU A 227 -6.10 -11.69 -10.49
N ASP A 228 -5.97 -10.47 -11.04
CA ASP A 228 -5.02 -9.47 -10.55
C ASP A 228 -5.58 -8.83 -9.27
N TYR A 229 -5.44 -9.57 -8.17
CA TYR A 229 -6.02 -9.22 -6.87
C TYR A 229 -5.21 -8.10 -6.20
N VAL A 230 -5.91 -7.01 -5.88
CA VAL A 230 -5.30 -5.83 -5.24
C VAL A 230 -5.49 -5.88 -3.72
N GLY A 231 -6.62 -6.42 -3.24
CA GLY A 231 -6.92 -6.48 -1.81
C GLY A 231 -8.41 -6.65 -1.51
N ALA A 232 -8.74 -6.83 -0.24
CA ALA A 232 -10.13 -6.88 0.21
C ALA A 232 -10.70 -5.45 0.33
N HIS A 233 -11.93 -5.22 -0.12
CA HIS A 233 -12.68 -4.00 0.17
C HIS A 233 -13.50 -4.14 1.46
N SER A 234 -14.17 -5.28 1.61
CA SER A 234 -14.99 -5.69 2.75
C SER A 234 -15.09 -7.21 2.80
N ASP A 235 -15.75 -7.76 3.81
CA ASP A 235 -15.98 -9.21 3.95
C ASP A 235 -16.79 -9.78 2.76
N GLN A 236 -17.50 -8.94 2.02
CA GLN A 236 -18.32 -9.34 0.87
C GLN A 236 -17.69 -8.98 -0.48
N TRP A 237 -16.74 -8.04 -0.52
CA TRP A 237 -16.19 -7.49 -1.76
C TRP A 237 -14.68 -7.43 -1.74
N ALA A 238 -14.06 -7.88 -2.83
CA ALA A 238 -12.64 -7.78 -3.12
C ALA A 238 -12.40 -6.78 -4.26
N ILE A 239 -11.20 -6.20 -4.27
CA ILE A 239 -10.70 -5.26 -5.26
C ILE A 239 -9.76 -6.02 -6.18
N ILE A 240 -10.03 -5.93 -7.47
CA ILE A 240 -9.15 -6.42 -8.52
C ILE A 240 -8.75 -5.27 -9.44
N ASN A 241 -7.63 -5.43 -10.12
CA ASN A 241 -7.26 -4.58 -11.24
C ASN A 241 -7.85 -5.21 -12.52
N TYR A 242 -8.70 -4.46 -13.20
CA TYR A 242 -9.37 -4.90 -14.41
C TYR A 242 -9.31 -3.78 -15.46
N ASN A 243 -8.76 -4.09 -16.63
CA ASN A 243 -8.55 -3.12 -17.72
C ASN A 243 -7.79 -1.84 -17.30
N GLY A 244 -6.83 -1.97 -16.37
CA GLY A 244 -6.04 -0.84 -15.85
C GLY A 244 -6.79 0.08 -14.87
N GLY A 245 -8.00 -0.32 -14.44
CA GLY A 245 -8.80 0.35 -13.43
C GLY A 245 -9.14 -0.57 -12.26
N GLN A 246 -9.59 0.01 -11.15
CA GLN A 246 -10.09 -0.77 -10.00
C GLN A 246 -11.52 -1.24 -10.28
N ALA A 247 -11.77 -2.52 -10.00
CA ALA A 247 -13.09 -3.12 -10.06
C ALA A 247 -13.34 -4.00 -8.83
N TYR A 248 -14.61 -4.32 -8.60
CA TYR A 248 -15.07 -5.02 -7.41
C TYR A 248 -15.72 -6.36 -7.78
N VAL A 249 -15.34 -7.39 -7.05
CA VAL A 249 -15.89 -8.75 -7.19
C VAL A 249 -16.30 -9.28 -5.82
N ALA A 250 -17.26 -10.20 -5.77
CA ALA A 250 -17.69 -10.75 -4.49
C ALA A 250 -16.64 -11.71 -3.91
N SER A 251 -16.17 -11.45 -2.68
CA SER A 251 -15.06 -12.17 -2.05
C SER A 251 -15.32 -13.67 -1.90
N GLN A 252 -16.58 -14.07 -1.69
CA GLN A 252 -16.98 -15.47 -1.48
C GLN A 252 -16.73 -16.39 -2.68
N TYR A 253 -16.47 -15.82 -3.87
CA TYR A 253 -16.23 -16.59 -5.10
C TYR A 253 -14.77 -16.55 -5.55
N ILE A 254 -13.86 -16.21 -4.64
CA ILE A 254 -12.42 -16.16 -4.89
C ILE A 254 -11.74 -17.21 -4.01
N SER A 255 -10.87 -18.00 -4.62
CA SER A 255 -9.98 -18.93 -3.93
C SER A 255 -8.55 -18.40 -4.01
N ALA A 256 -7.81 -18.51 -2.92
CA ALA A 256 -6.41 -18.12 -2.85
C ALA A 256 -5.55 -19.39 -2.70
N ALA A 257 -4.60 -19.58 -3.62
CA ALA A 257 -3.66 -20.68 -3.60
C ALA A 257 -2.23 -20.14 -3.46
N GLU A 258 -1.46 -20.69 -2.53
CA GLU A 258 -0.05 -20.38 -2.37
C GLU A 258 0.77 -21.29 -3.27
N VAL A 259 1.54 -20.72 -4.20
CA VAL A 259 2.37 -21.47 -5.15
C VAL A 259 3.83 -21.05 -4.99
N PRO A 260 4.79 -21.99 -4.85
CA PRO A 260 6.21 -21.65 -4.81
C PRO A 260 6.67 -21.02 -6.14
N ALA A 261 7.49 -19.96 -6.10
CA ALA A 261 7.86 -19.12 -7.25
C ALA A 261 8.55 -19.81 -8.45
N ASP A 262 8.76 -21.12 -8.44
CA ASP A 262 9.57 -21.83 -9.46
C ASP A 262 8.76 -22.70 -10.44
N THR A 263 7.49 -22.37 -10.69
CA THR A 263 6.72 -23.06 -11.76
C THR A 263 6.09 -22.05 -12.74
N THR A 264 6.64 -22.03 -13.94
CA THR A 264 5.98 -21.49 -15.15
C THR A 264 4.67 -22.23 -15.41
N PRO A 265 3.64 -21.59 -15.98
CA PRO A 265 2.36 -22.24 -16.23
C PRO A 265 2.51 -23.27 -17.35
N THR A 266 2.38 -24.56 -17.03
CA THR A 266 2.02 -25.57 -18.03
C THR A 266 0.57 -25.32 -18.41
N ASP A 267 0.41 -24.77 -19.61
CA ASP A 267 -0.80 -24.80 -20.42
C ASP A 267 -1.48 -26.16 -20.31
N ASN A 268 -2.59 -26.23 -19.57
CA ASN A 268 -3.45 -27.40 -19.56
C ASN A 268 -4.49 -27.24 -20.67
N SER A 269 -4.02 -27.39 -21.90
CA SER A 269 -4.83 -27.47 -23.11
C SER A 269 -4.41 -28.73 -23.87
N ALA A 270 -5.10 -29.84 -23.59
CA ALA A 270 -5.20 -31.09 -24.36
C ALA A 270 -5.84 -32.13 -23.42
N GLU A 271 -6.76 -32.99 -23.78
CA GLU A 271 -7.48 -33.30 -25.02
C GLU A 271 -8.54 -34.29 -24.50
N ALA A 272 -9.82 -34.03 -24.75
CA ALA A 272 -10.84 -35.05 -24.54
C ALA A 272 -10.78 -36.00 -25.75
N GLU A 273 -10.17 -37.18 -25.60
CA GLU A 273 -10.34 -38.25 -26.57
C GLU A 273 -11.65 -39.03 -26.29
N PRO A 274 -12.49 -39.28 -27.32
CA PRO A 274 -13.70 -40.08 -27.18
C PRO A 274 -13.37 -41.58 -27.24
N ALA A 275 -13.98 -42.34 -26.33
CA ALA A 275 -13.93 -43.79 -26.33
C ALA A 275 -14.61 -44.39 -27.57
N VAL A 276 -13.94 -45.34 -28.22
CA VAL A 276 -14.50 -46.32 -29.16
C VAL A 276 -14.52 -47.67 -28.48
#